data_AF-A0A1H7RAM8-F1
#
_entry.id   AF-A0A1H7RAM8-F1
#
_cell.length_a   1.000
_cell.length_b   1.000
_cell.length_c   1.000
_cell.angle_alpha   90.00
_cell.angle_beta   90.00
_cell.angle_gamma   90.00
#
_symmetry.space_group_name_H-M   'P 1'
#
loop_
_entity.id
_entity.type
_entity.pdbx_description
1 polymer ?
#
loop_
_entity_poly.entity_id
_entity_poly.type
_entity_poly.pdbx_seq_one_letter_code
_entity_poly.pdbx_strand_id
1 'polypeptide(L)'
;MEIEDVYGEEKLNHSLHYRTDTFAPVYMENIGAGTFKVKYLPNMAQLSNLNEMLIRDFNDDGALDVLAIGNLYVSEIETPRNDAGTGVLLLGDGKGYFTAKRGSKIGFYAAKDVKKIM
;
A
#
# COMPACT_ATOMS: atom_id res chain seq x y z
N MET A 1 26.18 -7.38 -17.12
CA MET A 1 25.97 -8.83 -17.04
C MET A 1 24.52 -8.97 -16.74
N GLU A 2 23.76 -9.30 -17.76
CA GLU A 2 22.31 -9.47 -17.65
C GLU A 2 22.01 -10.84 -17.03
N ILE A 3 20.78 -11.06 -16.59
CA ILE A 3 20.41 -12.31 -15.91
C ILE A 3 20.50 -13.52 -16.86
N GLU A 4 20.28 -13.29 -18.16
CA GLU A 4 20.40 -14.26 -19.24
C GLU A 4 21.85 -14.74 -19.42
N ASP A 5 22.85 -13.87 -19.18
CA ASP A 5 24.27 -14.22 -19.27
C ASP A 5 24.69 -15.24 -18.19
N VAL A 6 23.97 -15.25 -17.06
CA VAL A 6 24.27 -16.11 -15.90
C VAL A 6 23.52 -17.43 -15.97
N TYR A 7 22.22 -17.38 -16.32
CA TYR A 7 21.34 -18.55 -16.25
C TYR A 7 21.02 -19.18 -17.61
N GLY A 8 21.20 -18.46 -18.72
CA GLY A 8 20.87 -18.87 -20.08
C GLY A 8 19.39 -18.70 -20.41
N GLU A 9 19.10 -18.18 -21.61
CA GLU A 9 17.73 -17.93 -22.11
C GLU A 9 16.81 -19.15 -22.01
N GLU A 10 17.29 -20.33 -22.39
CA GLU A 10 16.48 -21.56 -22.40
C GLU A 10 15.96 -21.90 -20.98
N LYS A 11 16.81 -21.78 -19.96
CA LYS A 11 16.42 -22.06 -18.58
C LYS A 11 15.46 -21.00 -18.04
N LEU A 12 15.67 -19.73 -18.40
CA LEU A 12 14.78 -18.65 -18.00
C LEU A 12 13.40 -18.81 -18.65
N ASN A 13 13.32 -19.15 -19.94
CA ASN A 13 12.05 -19.36 -20.64
C ASN A 13 11.21 -20.51 -20.06
N HIS A 14 11.86 -21.53 -19.49
CA HIS A 14 11.20 -22.67 -18.87
C HIS A 14 10.97 -22.49 -17.35
N SER A 15 11.39 -21.37 -16.78
CA SER A 15 11.25 -21.10 -15.36
C SER A 15 9.84 -20.61 -14.98
N LEU A 16 9.56 -20.59 -13.69
CA LEU A 16 8.32 -20.04 -13.17
C LEU A 16 8.35 -18.51 -13.20
N HIS A 17 7.42 -17.91 -13.96
CA HIS A 17 7.30 -16.46 -14.07
C HIS A 17 6.08 -15.95 -13.31
N TYR A 18 6.32 -15.12 -12.29
CA TYR A 18 5.27 -14.34 -11.65
C TYR A 18 5.25 -12.93 -12.22
N ARG A 19 4.06 -12.40 -12.49
CA ARG A 19 3.88 -11.03 -12.97
C ARG A 19 2.81 -10.31 -12.15
N THR A 20 3.07 -9.05 -11.87
CA THR A 20 2.07 -8.08 -11.39
C THR A 20 2.11 -6.85 -12.30
N ASP A 21 0.99 -6.13 -12.41
CA ASP A 21 0.91 -4.89 -13.17
C ASP A 21 1.32 -3.66 -12.33
N THR A 22 1.18 -3.73 -11.00
CA THR A 22 1.57 -2.64 -10.10
C THR A 22 1.84 -3.13 -8.68
N PHE A 23 2.72 -2.39 -7.99
CA PHE A 23 2.95 -2.52 -6.54
C PHE A 23 2.36 -1.35 -5.74
N ALA A 24 1.79 -0.35 -6.43
CA ALA A 24 1.25 0.82 -5.77
C ALA A 24 -0.04 0.47 -5.00
N PRO A 25 -0.22 1.01 -3.78
CA PRO A 25 -1.52 1.02 -3.13
C PRO A 25 -2.58 1.73 -4.00
N VAL A 26 -3.71 1.05 -4.22
CA VAL A 26 -4.82 1.54 -5.05
C VAL A 26 -6.15 1.47 -4.32
N TYR A 27 -7.03 2.40 -4.65
CA TYR A 27 -8.45 2.29 -4.40
C TYR A 27 -9.14 1.68 -5.62
N MET A 28 -9.89 0.60 -5.40
CA MET A 28 -10.66 -0.08 -6.45
C MET A 28 -12.16 0.14 -6.20
N GLU A 29 -12.80 0.88 -7.09
CA GLU A 29 -14.23 1.16 -7.04
C GLU A 29 -14.97 0.12 -7.88
N ASN A 30 -15.87 -0.64 -7.27
CA ASN A 30 -16.75 -1.54 -8.01
C ASN A 30 -17.83 -0.72 -8.72
N ILE A 31 -17.81 -0.70 -10.05
CA ILE A 31 -18.77 0.03 -10.88
C ILE A 31 -19.86 -0.88 -11.47
N GLY A 32 -20.00 -2.11 -10.95
CA GLY A 32 -20.99 -3.10 -11.35
C GLY A 32 -20.47 -4.11 -12.38
N ALA A 33 -21.23 -5.20 -12.56
CA ALA A 33 -20.96 -6.24 -13.55
C ALA A 33 -19.53 -6.82 -13.51
N GLY A 34 -18.91 -6.89 -12.33
CA GLY A 34 -17.53 -7.37 -12.18
C GLY A 34 -16.46 -6.41 -12.69
N THR A 35 -16.82 -5.16 -12.98
CA THR A 35 -15.89 -4.12 -13.45
C THR A 35 -15.44 -3.23 -12.30
N PHE A 36 -14.14 -2.93 -12.27
CA PHE A 36 -13.55 -2.06 -11.26
C PHE A 36 -12.84 -0.87 -11.91
N LYS A 37 -13.04 0.31 -11.34
CA LYS A 37 -12.25 1.49 -11.64
C LYS A 37 -11.12 1.59 -10.63
N VAL A 38 -9.88 1.57 -11.12
CA VAL A 38 -8.68 1.64 -10.29
C VAL A 38 -8.17 3.08 -10.21
N LYS A 39 -7.89 3.55 -8.99
CA LYS A 39 -7.27 4.86 -8.74
C LYS A 39 -6.07 4.68 -7.82
N TYR A 40 -4.93 5.26 -8.18
CA TYR A 40 -3.77 5.33 -7.30
C TYR A 40 -4.08 6.18 -6.07
N LEU A 41 -3.63 5.71 -4.91
CA LEU A 41 -3.65 6.53 -3.70
C LEU A 41 -2.59 7.64 -3.79
N PRO A 42 -2.75 8.75 -3.03
CA PRO A 42 -1.77 9.84 -3.04
C PRO A 42 -0.35 9.35 -2.71
N ASN A 43 0.67 9.98 -3.27
CA ASN A 43 2.08 9.57 -3.11
C ASN A 43 2.49 9.31 -1.66
N MET A 44 1.96 10.10 -0.71
CA MET A 44 2.23 9.92 0.72
C MET A 44 1.78 8.57 1.28
N ALA A 45 0.79 7.91 0.69
CA ALA A 45 0.35 6.57 1.06
C ALA A 45 1.14 5.46 0.37
N GLN A 46 1.99 5.79 -0.61
CA GLN A 46 2.81 4.84 -1.35
C GLN A 46 4.24 4.72 -0.81
N LEU A 47 4.63 5.54 0.18
CA LEU A 47 5.98 5.55 0.75
C LEU A 47 6.38 4.25 1.47
N SER A 48 5.41 3.40 1.76
CA SER A 48 5.59 2.11 2.41
C SER A 48 4.42 1.20 2.02
N ASN A 49 4.55 -0.10 2.27
CA ASN A 49 3.45 -1.04 2.18
C ASN A 49 2.33 -0.67 3.18
N LEU A 50 1.10 -1.08 2.87
CA LEU A 50 -0.05 -0.97 3.76
C LEU A 50 -0.42 -2.39 4.21
N ASN A 51 -0.22 -2.70 5.50
CA ASN A 51 -0.48 -4.02 6.06
C ASN A 51 -1.83 -4.11 6.78
N GLU A 52 -2.30 -2.99 7.33
CA GLU A 52 -3.56 -2.94 8.06
C GLU A 52 -4.24 -1.60 7.82
N MET A 53 -5.57 -1.61 7.78
CA MET A 53 -6.40 -0.45 7.54
C MET A 53 -7.58 -0.40 8.51
N LEU A 54 -7.86 0.78 9.06
CA LEU A 54 -9.06 1.08 9.82
C LEU A 54 -9.90 2.09 9.04
N ILE A 55 -11.14 1.71 8.73
CA ILE A 55 -12.06 2.51 7.93
C ILE A 55 -13.12 3.10 8.86
N ARG A 56 -13.16 4.43 8.96
CA ARG A 56 -14.12 5.20 9.74
C ARG A 56 -14.24 6.59 9.15
N ASP A 57 -15.33 7.28 9.43
CA ASP A 57 -15.39 8.73 9.31
C ASP A 57 -14.59 9.32 10.50
N PHE A 58 -13.40 9.86 10.23
CA PHE A 58 -12.50 10.38 11.28
C PHE A 58 -12.64 11.89 11.46
N ASN A 59 -13.22 12.59 10.49
CA ASN A 59 -13.41 14.04 10.52
C ASN A 59 -14.90 14.46 10.63
N ASP A 60 -15.80 13.49 10.78
CA ASP A 60 -17.25 13.65 10.91
C ASP A 60 -17.89 14.40 9.72
N ASP A 61 -17.38 14.20 8.50
CA ASP A 61 -17.90 14.83 7.28
C ASP A 61 -18.91 13.97 6.49
N GLY A 62 -19.14 12.73 6.95
CA GLY A 62 -20.03 11.74 6.35
C GLY A 62 -19.39 10.90 5.25
N ALA A 63 -18.14 11.16 4.86
CA ALA A 63 -17.36 10.29 3.98
C ALA A 63 -16.52 9.30 4.80
N LEU A 64 -16.24 8.13 4.21
CA LEU A 64 -15.34 7.17 4.85
C LEU A 64 -13.88 7.53 4.58
N ASP A 65 -13.11 7.60 5.65
CA ASP A 65 -11.67 7.76 5.63
C ASP A 65 -10.97 6.43 5.94
N VAL A 66 -9.66 6.40 5.71
CA VAL A 66 -8.83 5.22 5.97
C VAL A 66 -7.58 5.60 6.75
N LEU A 67 -7.42 5.07 7.97
CA LEU A 67 -6.14 5.06 8.67
C LEU A 67 -5.39 3.78 8.28
N ALA A 68 -4.26 3.90 7.61
CA ALA A 68 -3.45 2.77 7.18
C ALA A 68 -2.04 2.80 7.79
N ILE A 69 -1.51 1.62 8.11
CA ILE A 69 -0.17 1.41 8.67
C ILE A 69 0.50 0.21 7.99
N GLY A 70 1.83 0.14 8.03
CA GLY A 70 2.50 -0.98 7.37
C GLY A 70 3.98 -1.16 7.59
N ASN A 71 4.56 -0.65 8.67
CA ASN A 71 5.94 -0.99 9.01
C ASN A 71 6.16 -2.51 8.99
N LEU A 72 7.21 -2.96 8.32
CA LEU A 72 7.61 -4.36 8.20
C LEU A 72 9.11 -4.48 8.50
N TYR A 73 9.44 -4.99 9.68
CA TYR A 73 10.82 -5.10 10.18
C TYR A 73 11.44 -6.47 9.90
N VAL A 74 10.61 -7.49 9.70
CA VAL A 74 11.04 -8.84 9.32
C VAL A 74 10.99 -8.95 7.80
N SER A 75 11.99 -8.37 7.15
CA SER A 75 12.24 -8.53 5.73
C SER A 75 13.31 -9.60 5.48
N GLU A 76 13.42 -10.08 4.24
CA GLU A 76 14.51 -10.95 3.80
C GLU A 76 15.86 -10.23 3.99
N ILE A 77 16.96 -10.99 4.08
CA ILE A 77 18.30 -10.44 4.35
C ILE A 77 18.69 -9.35 3.33
N GLU A 78 18.33 -9.56 2.07
CA GLU A 78 18.65 -8.67 0.95
C GLU A 78 17.65 -7.50 0.80
N THR A 79 16.53 -7.54 1.52
CA THR A 79 15.45 -6.55 1.42
C THR A 79 15.49 -5.62 2.64
N PRO A 80 15.70 -4.31 2.47
CA PRO A 80 15.66 -3.36 3.59
C PRO A 80 14.31 -3.37 4.31
N ARG A 81 14.32 -2.97 5.58
CA ARG A 81 13.11 -2.82 6.37
C ARG A 81 12.22 -1.71 5.82
N ASN A 82 10.92 -1.93 5.80
CA ASN A 82 9.94 -0.88 5.54
C ASN A 82 9.61 -0.18 6.86
N ASP A 83 10.20 0.98 7.13
CA ASP A 83 10.01 1.74 8.38
C ASP A 83 9.31 3.09 8.20
N ALA A 84 8.92 3.41 6.96
CA ALA A 84 8.13 4.59 6.61
C ALA A 84 6.60 4.36 6.66
N GLY A 85 6.14 3.22 7.19
CA GLY A 85 4.74 2.81 7.33
C GLY A 85 4.11 3.18 8.70
N THR A 86 4.56 4.27 9.31
CA THR A 86 4.20 4.72 10.67
C THR A 86 2.77 5.26 10.85
N GLY A 87 1.97 5.27 9.79
CA GLY A 87 0.62 5.83 9.78
C GLY A 87 0.40 6.85 8.67
N VAL A 88 -0.66 6.64 7.91
CA VAL A 88 -1.24 7.60 6.96
C VAL A 88 -2.75 7.62 7.15
N LEU A 89 -3.31 8.81 7.34
CA LEU A 89 -4.76 9.02 7.31
C LEU A 89 -5.14 9.53 5.92
N LEU A 90 -6.01 8.80 5.24
CA LEU A 90 -6.57 9.13 3.94
C LEU A 90 -7.98 9.68 4.16
N LEU A 91 -8.11 11.00 4.09
CA LEU A 91 -9.41 11.67 4.19
C LEU A 91 -10.15 11.53 2.86
N GLY A 92 -11.30 10.86 2.87
CA GLY A 92 -12.13 10.61 1.70
C GLY A 92 -12.97 11.83 1.33
N ASP A 93 -13.38 11.92 0.06
CA ASP A 93 -14.32 12.95 -0.42
C ASP A 93 -15.71 12.39 -0.77
N GLY A 94 -15.94 11.10 -0.47
CA GLY A 94 -17.15 10.36 -0.86
C GLY A 94 -17.26 10.03 -2.36
N LYS A 95 -16.30 10.45 -3.19
CA LYS A 95 -16.26 10.24 -4.65
C LYS A 95 -15.05 9.40 -5.07
N GLY A 96 -14.42 8.75 -4.09
CA GLY A 96 -13.25 7.91 -4.28
C GLY A 96 -11.97 8.68 -4.57
N TYR A 97 -11.85 9.92 -4.08
CA TYR A 97 -10.57 10.61 -3.97
C TYR A 97 -10.18 10.77 -2.51
N PHE A 98 -8.87 10.80 -2.26
CA PHE A 98 -8.32 10.84 -0.91
C PHE A 98 -7.28 11.95 -0.77
N THR A 99 -7.30 12.63 0.37
CA THR A 99 -6.23 13.52 0.80
C THR A 99 -5.42 12.84 1.90
N ALA A 100 -4.13 12.60 1.64
CA ALA A 100 -3.26 11.95 2.62
C ALA A 100 -2.70 12.94 3.66
N LYS A 101 -2.76 12.55 4.93
CA LYS A 101 -2.15 13.23 6.09
C LYS A 101 -1.27 12.24 6.84
N ARG A 102 -0.13 12.72 7.36
CA ARG A 102 0.84 11.90 8.13
C ARG A 102 1.44 12.70 9.28
N GLY A 103 2.17 12.01 10.15
CA GLY A 103 2.94 12.60 11.24
C GLY A 103 2.06 13.27 12.30
N SER A 104 2.51 14.39 12.86
CA SER A 104 1.81 15.09 13.94
C SER A 104 0.39 15.54 13.58
N LYS A 105 0.06 15.68 12.28
CA LYS A 105 -1.26 16.12 11.81
C LYS A 105 -2.37 15.11 12.06
N ILE A 106 -2.05 13.83 12.30
CA ILE A 106 -3.05 12.76 12.47
C ILE A 106 -3.16 12.27 13.91
N GLY A 107 -2.32 12.75 14.82
CA GLY A 107 -2.33 12.34 16.23
C GLY A 107 -2.00 10.86 16.49
N PHE A 108 -1.62 10.11 15.45
CA PHE A 108 -1.36 8.67 15.49
C PHE A 108 0.04 8.36 14.99
N TYR A 109 0.72 7.40 15.63
CA TYR A 109 2.06 6.98 15.26
C TYR A 109 2.33 5.51 15.62
N ALA A 110 2.43 4.65 14.61
CA ALA A 110 2.83 3.26 14.76
C ALA A 110 4.36 3.14 14.66
N ALA A 111 5.05 3.19 15.80
CA ALA A 111 6.52 3.29 15.86
C ALA A 111 7.29 1.99 15.56
N LYS A 112 6.59 0.86 15.46
CA LYS A 112 7.20 -0.47 15.44
C LYS A 112 6.63 -1.31 14.31
N ASP A 113 7.10 -2.55 14.22
CA ASP A 113 6.57 -3.56 13.32
C ASP A 113 5.05 -3.68 13.47
N VAL A 114 4.36 -3.68 12.33
CA VAL A 114 2.90 -3.72 12.28
C VAL A 114 2.45 -5.15 12.05
N LYS A 115 1.71 -5.69 13.03
CA LYS A 115 1.00 -6.97 12.89
C LYS A 115 -0.52 -6.81 12.82
N LYS A 116 -1.07 -5.83 13.55
CA LYS A 116 -2.50 -5.54 13.61
C LYS A 116 -2.76 -4.17 14.26
N ILE A 117 -3.88 -3.52 13.92
CA ILE A 117 -4.38 -2.31 14.60
C ILE A 117 -5.20 -2.69 15.85
N MET A 118 -5.87 -3.85 15.86
CA MET A 118 -6.75 -4.36 16.94
C MET A 118 -6.59 -5.85 17.17
#